data_AF-A0A6B0BIE1-F1
#
_entry.id   AF-A0A6B0BIE1-F1
#
_cell.length_a   1.000
_cell.length_b   1.000
_cell.length_c   1.000
_cell.angle_alpha   90.00
_cell.angle_beta   90.00
_cell.angle_gamma   90.00
#
_symmetry.space_group_name_H-M   'P 1'
#
loop_
_entity.id
_entity.type
_entity.pdbx_description
1 polymer ?
#
loop_
_entity_poly.entity_id
_entity_poly.type
_entity_poly.pdbx_seq_one_letter_code
_entity_poly.pdbx_strand_id
1 'polypeptide(L)'
;FHPVSRGGEVLLNNCLKRAKQLYNEGYEFKLHPHDFIPFFEETVTIEQYVELDEAVVTYYLEKWTKEDDAILSDLASRFINRDLFKYIPFDGSIITISELQELFEAGGINPDYYFVSEAFSDLPYDYDRPGSNRKPIHLLRQDGTIREISNQSLVIHSITGINRQDYKLYYPREMVAKIKDKTIREAIENLINELN
;
A
#
# COMPACT_ATOMS: atom_id res chain seq x y z
N PHE A 1 4.58 -3.02 10.21
CA PHE A 1 4.30 -4.19 9.33
C PHE A 1 2.99 -4.92 9.63
N HIS A 2 2.09 -4.38 10.47
CA HIS A 2 0.81 -5.06 10.72
C HIS A 2 -0.07 -5.00 9.46
N PRO A 3 -0.52 -6.15 8.91
CA PRO A 3 -1.20 -6.18 7.61
C PRO A 3 -2.53 -5.42 7.60
N VAL A 4 -3.22 -5.35 8.74
CA VAL A 4 -4.48 -4.57 8.85
C VAL A 4 -4.23 -3.07 8.72
N SER A 5 -3.13 -2.54 9.27
CA SER A 5 -2.79 -1.11 9.11
C SER A 5 -2.44 -0.79 7.66
N ARG A 6 -1.71 -1.70 7.00
CA ARG A 6 -1.39 -1.59 5.57
C ARG A 6 -2.64 -1.64 4.69
N GLY A 7 -3.64 -2.45 5.04
CA GLY A 7 -4.92 -2.45 4.33
C GLY A 7 -5.60 -1.08 4.30
N GLY A 8 -5.49 -0.29 5.37
CA GLY A 8 -5.99 1.09 5.39
C GLY A 8 -5.18 2.03 4.49
N GLU A 9 -3.85 1.89 4.48
CA GLU A 9 -2.96 2.65 3.60
C GLU A 9 -3.21 2.34 2.12
N VAL A 10 -3.42 1.07 1.78
CA VAL A 10 -3.79 0.63 0.42
C VAL A 10 -5.05 1.34 -0.06
N LEU A 11 -6.10 1.37 0.77
CA LEU A 11 -7.35 2.06 0.43
C LEU A 11 -7.15 3.55 0.25
N LEU A 12 -6.45 4.21 1.18
CA LEU A 12 -6.19 5.65 1.10
C LEU A 12 -5.40 6.01 -0.16
N ASN A 13 -4.31 5.28 -0.44
CA ASN A 13 -3.48 5.50 -1.61
C ASN A 13 -4.28 5.30 -2.90
N ASN A 14 -5.09 4.25 -3.00
CA ASN A 14 -5.91 4.00 -4.19
C ASN A 14 -7.02 5.04 -4.36
N CYS A 15 -7.61 5.52 -3.26
CA CYS A 15 -8.61 6.59 -3.28
C CYS A 15 -7.99 7.89 -3.82
N LEU A 16 -6.85 8.32 -3.29
CA LEU A 16 -6.14 9.52 -3.74
C LEU A 16 -5.59 9.38 -5.17
N LYS A 17 -5.13 8.18 -5.56
CA LYS A 17 -4.78 7.85 -6.95
C LYS A 17 -5.97 8.04 -7.88
N ARG A 18 -7.16 7.57 -7.50
CA ARG A 18 -8.39 7.73 -8.30
C ARG A 18 -8.77 9.20 -8.41
N ALA A 19 -8.73 9.95 -7.30
CA ALA A 19 -9.00 11.38 -7.30
C ALA A 19 -8.04 12.15 -8.22
N LYS A 20 -6.74 11.85 -8.19
CA LYS A 20 -5.75 12.45 -9.10
C LYS A 20 -6.02 12.10 -10.57
N GLN A 21 -6.38 10.84 -10.87
CA GLN A 21 -6.74 10.44 -12.23
C GLN A 21 -7.96 11.22 -12.74
N LEU A 22 -9.04 11.26 -11.95
CA LEU A 22 -10.26 11.99 -12.30
C LEU A 22 -10.00 13.49 -12.51
N TYR A 23 -9.17 14.11 -11.66
CA TYR A 23 -8.73 15.49 -11.84
C TYR A 23 -8.07 15.71 -13.20
N ASN A 24 -7.10 14.86 -13.56
CA ASN A 24 -6.40 14.94 -14.83
C ASN A 24 -7.30 14.69 -16.05
N GLU A 25 -8.37 13.92 -15.88
CA GLU A 25 -9.38 13.64 -16.91
C GLU A 25 -10.40 14.79 -17.06
N GLY A 26 -10.34 15.83 -16.23
CA GLY A 26 -11.30 16.93 -16.23
C GLY A 26 -12.68 16.52 -15.69
N TYR A 27 -12.73 15.52 -14.82
CA TYR A 27 -13.96 15.06 -14.18
C TYR A 27 -14.60 16.18 -13.33
N GLU A 28 -15.92 16.29 -13.40
CA GLU A 28 -16.68 17.26 -12.61
C GLU A 28 -17.08 16.63 -11.27
N PHE A 29 -16.28 16.92 -10.23
CA PHE A 29 -16.53 16.42 -8.87
C PHE A 29 -17.73 17.12 -8.21
N LYS A 30 -18.51 16.38 -7.40
CA LYS A 30 -19.46 17.00 -6.47
C LYS A 30 -18.76 17.81 -5.39
N LEU A 31 -17.66 17.28 -4.87
CA LEU A 31 -16.73 18.03 -4.02
C LEU A 31 -15.37 18.10 -4.71
N HIS A 32 -15.06 19.28 -5.23
CA HIS A 32 -13.82 19.54 -5.91
C HIS A 32 -12.60 19.49 -4.94
N PRO A 33 -11.54 18.73 -5.26
CA PRO A 33 -10.38 18.51 -4.38
C PRO A 33 -9.40 19.68 -4.27
N HIS A 34 -9.89 20.89 -4.01
CA HIS A 34 -9.06 22.10 -3.97
C HIS A 34 -7.76 21.95 -3.16
N ASP A 35 -7.83 21.37 -1.97
CA ASP A 35 -6.66 21.23 -1.09
C ASP A 35 -5.65 20.18 -1.58
N PHE A 36 -6.05 19.28 -2.49
CA PHE A 36 -5.14 18.28 -3.08
C PHE A 36 -4.53 18.71 -4.42
N ILE A 37 -5.08 19.71 -5.10
CA ILE A 37 -4.58 20.15 -6.43
C ILE A 37 -3.08 20.49 -6.41
N PRO A 38 -2.54 21.25 -5.43
CA PRO A 38 -1.11 21.55 -5.41
C PRO A 38 -0.23 20.30 -5.31
N PHE A 39 -0.74 19.23 -4.70
CA PHE A 39 -0.06 17.93 -4.62
C PHE A 39 -0.20 17.14 -5.93
N PHE A 40 -1.35 17.24 -6.60
CA PHE A 40 -1.56 16.59 -7.90
C PHE A 40 -0.68 17.20 -8.99
N GLU A 41 -0.50 18.52 -8.97
CA GLU A 41 0.28 19.30 -9.93
C GLU A 41 1.76 19.47 -9.54
N GLU A 42 2.16 19.00 -8.35
CA GLU A 42 3.53 19.15 -7.84
C GLU A 42 3.97 20.62 -7.67
N THR A 43 3.01 21.50 -7.36
CA THR A 43 3.18 22.95 -7.15
C THR A 43 2.98 23.39 -5.69
N VAL A 44 2.91 22.43 -4.76
CA VAL A 44 2.63 22.66 -3.33
C VAL A 44 3.64 23.60 -2.66
N THR A 45 3.11 24.60 -1.96
CA THR A 45 3.87 25.49 -1.07
C THR A 45 3.97 24.93 0.35
N ILE A 46 4.86 25.49 1.17
CA ILE A 46 4.99 25.06 2.58
C ILE A 46 3.69 25.34 3.34
N GLU A 47 3.07 26.48 3.07
CA GLU A 47 1.82 26.90 3.68
C GLU A 47 0.69 25.91 3.37
N GLN A 48 0.50 25.57 2.09
CA GLN A 48 -0.50 24.57 1.66
C GLN A 48 -0.19 23.16 2.20
N TYR A 49 1.10 22.80 2.32
CA TYR A 49 1.50 21.53 2.91
C TYR A 49 1.07 21.41 4.37
N VAL A 50 1.18 22.51 5.14
CA VAL A 50 0.81 22.55 6.56
C VAL A 50 -0.71 22.60 6.76
N GLU A 51 -1.45 23.17 5.81
CA GLU A 51 -2.92 23.24 5.86
C GLU A 51 -3.61 21.88 5.63
N LEU A 52 -2.97 20.96 4.89
CA LEU A 52 -3.52 19.64 4.64
C LEU A 52 -3.27 18.69 5.83
N ASP A 53 -4.20 18.66 6.78
CA ASP A 53 -4.17 17.77 7.94
C ASP A 53 -5.13 16.56 7.82
N GLU A 54 -5.10 15.67 8.83
CA GLU A 54 -5.95 14.47 8.88
C GLU A 54 -7.45 14.80 8.85
N ALA A 55 -7.87 15.91 9.45
CA ALA A 55 -9.27 16.30 9.49
C ALA A 55 -9.75 16.75 8.10
N VAL A 56 -8.91 17.51 7.37
CA VAL A 56 -9.19 17.91 5.98
C VAL A 56 -9.29 16.67 5.09
N VAL A 57 -8.30 15.77 5.15
CA VAL A 57 -8.31 14.53 4.37
C VAL A 57 -9.56 13.69 4.68
N THR A 58 -9.90 13.53 5.96
CA THR A 58 -11.09 12.77 6.39
C THR A 58 -12.37 13.41 5.86
N TYR A 59 -12.50 14.74 5.91
CA TYR A 59 -13.65 15.46 5.37
C TYR A 59 -13.85 15.18 3.87
N TYR A 60 -12.78 15.22 3.07
CA TYR A 60 -12.86 14.90 1.65
C TYR A 60 -13.29 13.45 1.41
N LEU A 61 -12.69 12.49 2.12
CA LEU A 61 -13.05 11.07 2.02
C LEU A 61 -14.53 10.85 2.38
N GLU A 62 -15.02 11.45 3.46
CA GLU A 62 -16.44 11.39 3.83
C GLU A 62 -17.36 11.92 2.72
N LYS A 63 -16.99 13.02 2.07
CA LYS A 63 -17.78 13.63 1.00
C LYS A 63 -17.72 12.80 -0.27
N TRP A 64 -16.57 12.25 -0.60
CA TRP A 64 -16.38 11.38 -1.75
C TRP A 64 -17.13 10.06 -1.65
N THR A 65 -17.53 9.60 -0.45
CA THR A 65 -18.47 8.46 -0.31
C THR A 65 -19.81 8.64 -1.05
N LYS A 66 -20.12 9.88 -1.48
CA LYS A 66 -21.34 10.23 -2.22
C LYS A 66 -21.03 10.72 -3.64
N GLU A 67 -19.80 10.57 -4.11
CA GLU A 67 -19.40 10.95 -5.46
C GLU A 67 -20.06 10.05 -6.51
N ASP A 68 -20.21 10.54 -7.74
CA ASP A 68 -20.80 9.75 -8.84
C ASP A 68 -19.83 8.71 -9.42
N ASP A 69 -18.51 8.95 -9.35
CA ASP A 69 -17.51 7.95 -9.74
C ASP A 69 -17.55 6.75 -8.78
N ALA A 70 -17.90 5.58 -9.33
CA ALA A 70 -18.12 4.37 -8.54
C ALA A 70 -16.86 3.90 -7.79
N ILE A 71 -15.68 4.06 -8.38
CA ILE A 71 -14.41 3.64 -7.77
C ILE A 71 -14.04 4.57 -6.62
N LEU A 72 -14.05 5.88 -6.86
CA LEU A 72 -13.74 6.88 -5.84
C LEU A 72 -14.71 6.77 -4.65
N SER A 73 -16.00 6.66 -4.94
CA SER A 73 -17.06 6.51 -3.94
C SER A 73 -16.92 5.24 -3.10
N ASP A 74 -16.64 4.10 -3.74
CA ASP A 74 -16.44 2.83 -3.06
C ASP A 74 -15.16 2.83 -2.20
N LEU A 75 -14.01 3.27 -2.74
CA LEU A 75 -12.75 3.32 -1.99
C LEU A 75 -12.83 4.27 -0.78
N ALA A 76 -13.44 5.44 -0.96
CA ALA A 76 -13.67 6.38 0.12
C ALA A 76 -14.59 5.78 1.20
N SER A 77 -15.69 5.14 0.78
CA SER A 77 -16.62 4.48 1.69
C SER A 77 -15.95 3.36 2.49
N ARG A 78 -15.09 2.55 1.85
CA ARG A 78 -14.31 1.51 2.51
C ARG A 78 -13.38 2.06 3.57
N PHE A 79 -12.68 3.16 3.25
CA PHE A 79 -11.78 3.79 4.21
C PHE A 79 -12.55 4.30 5.44
N ILE A 80 -13.62 5.08 5.23
CA ILE A 80 -14.45 5.65 6.30
C ILE A 80 -15.12 4.59 7.16
N ASN A 81 -15.65 3.52 6.54
CA ASN A 81 -16.34 2.44 7.26
C ASN A 81 -15.41 1.31 7.72
N ARG A 82 -14.10 1.43 7.46
CA ARG A 82 -13.08 0.42 7.79
C ARG A 82 -13.36 -0.95 7.16
N ASP A 83 -13.88 -0.97 5.94
CA ASP A 83 -14.10 -2.16 5.12
C ASP A 83 -12.85 -2.48 4.28
N LEU A 84 -11.84 -3.02 4.96
CA LEU A 84 -10.50 -3.24 4.40
C LEU A 84 -10.48 -4.42 3.43
N PHE A 85 -9.62 -4.33 2.41
CA PHE A 85 -9.31 -5.46 1.54
C PHE A 85 -8.78 -6.67 2.34
N LYS A 86 -9.15 -7.86 1.87
CA LYS A 86 -8.57 -9.10 2.36
C LYS A 86 -7.13 -9.18 1.90
N TYR A 87 -6.24 -9.69 2.77
CA TYR A 87 -4.86 -9.95 2.41
C TYR A 87 -4.52 -11.43 2.50
N ILE A 88 -3.56 -11.87 1.68
CA ILE A 88 -2.94 -13.20 1.70
C ILE A 88 -1.41 -13.08 1.61
N PRO A 89 -0.64 -14.02 2.20
CA PRO A 89 0.78 -14.14 1.90
C PRO A 89 1.00 -14.36 0.40
N PHE A 90 2.12 -13.88 -0.12
CA PHE A 90 2.49 -14.05 -1.52
C PHE A 90 4.00 -14.19 -1.66
N ASP A 91 4.48 -14.67 -2.79
CA ASP A 91 5.91 -14.88 -3.06
C ASP A 91 6.52 -13.81 -3.98
N GLY A 92 5.69 -12.95 -4.56
CA GLY A 92 6.13 -11.91 -5.50
C GLY A 92 6.20 -12.35 -6.97
N SER A 93 5.64 -13.51 -7.33
CA SER A 93 5.61 -14.02 -8.71
C SER A 93 4.96 -13.04 -9.69
N ILE A 94 5.75 -12.49 -10.62
CA ILE A 94 5.28 -11.56 -11.66
C ILE A 94 4.24 -12.22 -12.58
N ILE A 95 4.43 -13.51 -12.89
CA ILE A 95 3.52 -14.27 -13.75
C ILE A 95 2.15 -14.35 -13.10
N THR A 96 2.11 -14.70 -11.81
CA THR A 96 0.86 -14.82 -11.04
C THR A 96 0.17 -13.47 -10.84
N ILE A 97 0.94 -12.38 -10.66
CA ILE A 97 0.39 -11.01 -10.64
C ILE A 97 -0.31 -10.70 -11.96
N SER A 98 0.36 -10.94 -13.10
CA SER A 98 -0.19 -10.67 -14.42
C SER A 98 -1.48 -11.46 -14.67
N GLU A 99 -1.49 -12.75 -14.32
CA GLU A 99 -2.65 -13.62 -14.48
C GLU A 99 -3.83 -13.16 -13.61
N LEU A 100 -3.58 -12.80 -12.34
CA LEU A 100 -4.63 -12.25 -11.47
C LEU A 100 -5.16 -10.90 -11.98
N GLN A 101 -4.30 -10.03 -12.52
CA GLN A 101 -4.75 -8.77 -13.10
C GLN A 101 -5.72 -8.98 -14.26
N GLU A 102 -5.37 -9.86 -15.20
CA GLU A 102 -6.24 -10.21 -16.34
C GLU A 102 -7.57 -10.80 -15.88
N LEU A 103 -7.54 -11.70 -14.89
CA LEU A 103 -8.75 -12.31 -14.34
C LEU A 103 -9.65 -11.29 -13.62
N PHE A 104 -9.07 -10.36 -12.85
CA PHE A 104 -9.82 -9.29 -12.20
C PHE A 104 -10.50 -8.39 -13.23
N GLU A 105 -9.77 -7.97 -14.26
CA GLU A 105 -10.30 -7.16 -15.34
C GLU A 105 -11.43 -7.88 -16.09
N ALA A 106 -11.23 -9.15 -16.44
CA ALA A 106 -12.27 -9.99 -17.05
C ALA A 106 -13.49 -10.18 -16.15
N GLY A 107 -13.30 -10.16 -14.82
CA GLY A 107 -14.35 -10.18 -13.81
C GLY A 107 -15.08 -8.84 -13.61
N GLY A 108 -14.65 -7.78 -14.32
CA GLY A 108 -15.21 -6.43 -14.20
C GLY A 108 -14.73 -5.66 -12.95
N ILE A 109 -13.63 -6.09 -12.34
CA ILE A 109 -13.00 -5.43 -11.19
C ILE A 109 -11.72 -4.76 -11.69
N ASN A 110 -11.63 -3.44 -11.59
CA ASN A 110 -10.44 -2.74 -12.07
C ASN A 110 -9.20 -3.07 -11.20
N PRO A 111 -8.19 -3.77 -11.74
CA PRO A 111 -7.04 -4.21 -10.95
C PRO A 111 -6.17 -3.04 -10.47
N ASP A 112 -6.17 -1.89 -11.15
CA ASP A 112 -5.38 -0.71 -10.74
C ASP A 112 -5.78 -0.13 -9.39
N TYR A 113 -6.97 -0.47 -8.90
CA TYR A 113 -7.59 0.06 -7.69
C TYR A 113 -7.97 -1.02 -6.67
N TYR A 114 -8.22 -2.24 -7.14
CA TYR A 114 -8.76 -3.33 -6.33
C TYR A 114 -7.83 -4.53 -6.21
N PHE A 115 -6.68 -4.53 -6.89
CA PHE A 115 -5.69 -5.59 -6.76
C PHE A 115 -4.32 -4.97 -6.48
N VAL A 116 -3.80 -5.20 -5.27
CA VAL A 116 -2.56 -4.57 -4.83
C VAL A 116 -1.58 -5.62 -4.35
N SER A 117 -0.39 -5.62 -4.94
CA SER A 117 0.76 -6.40 -4.49
C SER A 117 1.78 -5.48 -3.86
N GLU A 118 2.08 -5.66 -2.57
CA GLU A 118 3.11 -4.89 -1.88
C GLU A 118 4.15 -5.81 -1.25
N ALA A 119 5.41 -5.40 -1.36
CA ALA A 119 6.54 -6.01 -0.68
C ALA A 119 6.98 -5.08 0.47
N PHE A 120 7.16 -5.65 1.66
CA PHE A 120 7.78 -4.93 2.77
C PHE A 120 9.10 -5.61 3.09
N SER A 121 10.17 -4.83 3.09
CA SER A 121 11.44 -5.26 3.67
C SER A 121 11.60 -4.62 5.04
N ASP A 122 11.94 -5.46 6.02
CA ASP A 122 12.56 -4.98 7.25
C ASP A 122 13.96 -5.55 7.38
N LEU A 123 14.87 -4.68 7.81
CA LEU A 123 16.24 -5.01 8.19
C LEU A 123 16.36 -4.61 9.67
N PRO A 124 16.12 -5.55 10.61
CA PRO A 124 16.11 -5.27 12.04
C PRO A 124 17.42 -4.61 12.53
N TYR A 125 18.54 -5.00 11.92
CA TYR A 125 19.80 -4.28 11.99
C TYR A 125 20.58 -4.50 10.68
N ASP A 126 21.20 -3.43 10.18
CA ASP A 126 22.13 -3.49 9.05
C ASP A 126 23.24 -2.46 9.30
N TYR A 127 24.45 -2.79 8.87
CA TYR A 127 25.61 -1.91 9.00
C TYR A 127 26.19 -1.60 7.62
N ASP A 128 27.11 -0.63 7.57
CA ASP A 128 27.72 -0.14 6.35
C ASP A 128 28.37 -1.27 5.53
N ARG A 129 27.63 -1.73 4.51
CA ARG A 129 28.05 -2.63 3.43
C ARG A 129 28.00 -1.83 2.13
N PRO A 130 28.78 -2.19 1.09
CA PRO A 130 28.70 -1.52 -0.21
C PRO A 130 27.24 -1.49 -0.71
N GLY A 131 26.63 -0.31 -0.75
CA GLY A 131 25.23 -0.10 -1.14
C GLY A 131 24.22 0.17 0.00
N SER A 132 24.64 0.13 1.27
CA SER A 132 23.78 0.49 2.42
C SER A 132 24.01 1.94 2.84
N ASN A 133 22.92 2.72 2.98
CA ASN A 133 22.97 4.09 3.53
C ASN A 133 22.83 4.14 5.07
N ARG A 134 22.88 2.98 5.75
CA ARG A 134 22.62 2.90 7.19
C ARG A 134 23.90 3.05 8.02
N LYS A 135 23.80 3.89 9.07
CA LYS A 135 24.92 4.18 9.96
C LYS A 135 25.03 3.08 11.05
N PRO A 136 26.19 2.43 11.21
CA PRO A 136 26.40 1.44 12.25
C PRO A 136 26.40 2.06 13.65
N ILE A 137 26.00 1.27 14.65
CA ILE A 137 26.16 1.62 16.06
C ILE A 137 27.55 1.16 16.52
N HIS A 138 28.30 2.09 17.10
CA HIS A 138 29.64 1.87 17.61
C HIS A 138 29.68 1.90 19.14
N LEU A 139 30.45 0.99 19.71
CA LEU A 139 30.73 0.89 21.15
C LEU A 139 32.13 1.45 21.44
N LEU A 140 32.20 2.45 22.32
CA LEU A 140 33.46 2.93 22.90
C LEU A 140 33.82 2.08 24.12
N ARG A 141 34.98 1.44 24.08
CA ARG A 141 35.49 0.63 25.18
C ARG A 141 36.34 1.46 26.16
N GLN A 142 36.56 0.90 27.35
CA GLN A 142 37.37 1.55 28.39
C GLN A 142 38.83 1.80 27.97
N ASP A 143 39.36 1.00 27.04
CA ASP A 143 40.69 1.16 26.44
C ASP A 143 40.73 2.22 25.34
N GLY A 144 39.62 2.93 25.10
CA GLY A 144 39.48 3.94 24.05
C GLY A 144 39.24 3.36 22.66
N THR A 145 39.21 2.04 22.49
CA THR A 145 38.94 1.42 21.19
C THR A 145 37.46 1.48 20.82
N ILE A 146 37.19 1.56 19.52
CA ILE A 146 35.84 1.59 18.97
C ILE A 146 35.56 0.26 18.26
N ARG A 147 34.41 -0.36 18.54
CA ARG A 147 33.95 -1.59 17.88
C ARG A 147 32.50 -1.46 17.47
N GLU A 148 32.17 -1.92 16.26
CA GLU A 148 30.78 -2.02 15.82
C GLU A 148 30.02 -3.06 16.67
N ILE A 149 28.75 -2.79 17.01
CA ILE A 149 27.97 -3.55 18.00
C ILE A 149 27.67 -5.00 17.60
N SER A 150 27.46 -5.29 16.30
CA SER A 150 27.21 -6.65 15.81
C SER A 150 28.43 -7.55 15.99
N ASN A 151 29.64 -6.99 15.98
CA ASN A 151 30.87 -7.73 16.31
C ASN A 151 31.00 -8.06 17.80
N GLN A 152 30.15 -7.49 18.66
CA GLN A 152 30.24 -7.60 20.12
C GLN A 152 29.04 -8.31 20.75
N SER A 153 27.93 -8.43 20.01
CA SER A 153 26.70 -9.06 20.48
C SER A 153 26.27 -10.13 19.49
N LEU A 154 26.31 -11.39 19.93
CA LEU A 154 25.79 -12.53 19.17
C LEU A 154 24.31 -12.34 18.81
N VAL A 155 23.54 -11.70 19.70
CA VAL A 155 22.13 -11.39 19.47
C VAL A 155 21.97 -10.40 18.32
N ILE A 156 22.75 -9.31 18.31
CA ILE A 156 22.69 -8.33 17.21
C ILE A 156 23.21 -8.94 15.92
N HIS A 157 24.31 -9.69 15.99
CA HIS A 157 24.84 -10.42 14.82
C HIS A 157 23.78 -11.34 14.19
N SER A 158 23.03 -12.08 15.01
CA SER A 158 22.00 -13.00 14.52
C SER A 158 20.83 -12.34 13.81
N ILE A 159 20.62 -11.02 13.97
CA ILE A 159 19.57 -10.26 13.27
C ILE A 159 20.13 -9.35 12.17
N THR A 160 21.45 -9.35 11.97
CA THR A 160 22.14 -8.47 11.03
C THR A 160 22.03 -9.00 9.61
N GLY A 161 21.59 -8.16 8.67
CA GLY A 161 21.48 -8.54 7.26
C GLY A 161 20.40 -9.59 6.97
N ILE A 162 19.52 -9.88 7.95
CA ILE A 162 18.29 -10.62 7.69
C ILE A 162 17.36 -9.68 6.93
N ASN A 163 17.33 -9.81 5.61
CA ASN A 163 16.33 -9.15 4.78
C ASN A 163 15.04 -9.96 4.85
N ARG A 164 14.10 -9.51 5.70
CA ARG A 164 12.75 -10.09 5.73
C ARG A 164 11.93 -9.37 4.68
N GLN A 165 11.84 -9.95 3.48
CA GLN A 165 10.85 -9.54 2.50
C GLN A 165 9.57 -10.33 2.72
N ASP A 166 8.50 -9.62 3.06
CA ASP A 166 7.14 -10.14 3.20
C ASP A 166 6.31 -9.54 2.07
N TYR A 167 5.83 -10.38 1.15
CA TYR A 167 4.96 -9.96 0.06
C TYR A 167 3.51 -10.27 0.42
N LYS A 168 2.62 -9.32 0.12
CA LYS A 168 1.18 -9.47 0.38
C LYS A 168 0.39 -9.03 -0.83
N LEU A 169 -0.64 -9.79 -1.12
CA LEU A 169 -1.69 -9.41 -2.04
C LEU A 169 -2.91 -8.93 -1.26
N TYR A 170 -3.48 -7.80 -1.67
CA TYR A 170 -4.71 -7.24 -1.12
C TYR A 170 -5.79 -7.18 -2.21
N TYR A 171 -7.00 -7.62 -1.87
CA TYR A 171 -8.15 -7.62 -2.78
C TYR A 171 -9.52 -7.58 -2.05
N PRO A 172 -10.58 -7.05 -2.70
CA PRO A 172 -11.95 -7.08 -2.19
C PRO A 172 -12.60 -8.45 -2.40
N ARG A 173 -12.52 -9.33 -1.39
CA ARG A 173 -13.05 -10.71 -1.45
C ARG A 173 -14.53 -10.76 -1.83
N GLU A 174 -15.32 -9.84 -1.32
CA GLU A 174 -16.76 -9.73 -1.57
C GLU A 174 -17.09 -9.28 -2.99
N MET A 175 -16.21 -8.56 -3.68
CA MET A 175 -16.40 -8.24 -5.11
C MET A 175 -16.12 -9.47 -5.97
N VAL A 176 -15.04 -10.22 -5.67
CA VAL A 176 -14.74 -11.49 -6.35
C VAL A 176 -15.91 -12.46 -6.23
N ALA A 177 -16.49 -12.60 -5.03
CA ALA A 177 -17.66 -13.46 -4.80
C ALA A 177 -18.90 -13.07 -5.64
N LYS A 178 -19.03 -11.79 -6.02
CA LYS A 178 -20.15 -11.24 -6.81
C LYS A 178 -19.95 -11.33 -8.32
N ILE A 179 -18.79 -11.80 -8.80
CA ILE A 179 -18.54 -12.01 -10.23
C ILE A 179 -19.58 -13.00 -10.79
N LYS A 180 -20.26 -12.60 -11.88
CA LYS A 180 -21.33 -13.38 -12.50
C LYS A 180 -20.81 -14.57 -13.29
N ASP A 181 -19.68 -14.40 -13.98
CA ASP A 181 -19.02 -15.49 -14.71
C ASP A 181 -18.39 -16.46 -13.71
N LYS A 182 -18.98 -17.64 -13.62
CA LYS A 182 -18.54 -18.68 -12.69
C LYS A 182 -17.13 -19.17 -13.01
N THR A 183 -16.76 -19.26 -14.28
CA THR A 183 -15.45 -19.75 -14.71
C THR A 183 -14.35 -18.78 -14.26
N ILE A 184 -14.56 -17.48 -14.47
CA ILE A 184 -13.61 -16.44 -14.04
C ILE A 184 -13.50 -16.41 -12.52
N ARG A 185 -14.65 -16.44 -11.81
CA ARG A 185 -14.65 -16.45 -10.35
C ARG A 185 -13.90 -17.66 -9.78
N GLU A 186 -14.15 -18.86 -10.29
CA GLU A 186 -13.47 -20.07 -9.84
C GLU A 186 -11.98 -20.05 -10.18
N ALA A 187 -11.58 -19.48 -11.32
CA ALA A 187 -10.16 -19.30 -11.65
C ALA A 187 -9.44 -18.39 -10.64
N ILE A 188 -10.04 -17.25 -10.30
CA ILE A 188 -9.49 -16.34 -9.28
C ILE A 188 -9.40 -17.04 -7.92
N GLU A 189 -10.49 -17.70 -7.49
CA GLU A 189 -10.53 -18.38 -6.19
C GLU A 189 -9.52 -19.52 -6.09
N ASN A 190 -9.36 -20.31 -7.15
CA ASN A 190 -8.36 -21.39 -7.20
C ASN A 190 -6.94 -20.83 -7.11
N LEU A 191 -6.61 -19.82 -7.92
CA LEU A 191 -5.28 -19.22 -7.91
C LEU A 191 -4.96 -18.57 -6.56
N ILE A 192 -5.92 -17.89 -5.94
CA ILE A 192 -5.77 -17.32 -4.58
C ILE A 192 -5.61 -18.43 -3.52
N ASN A 193 -6.27 -19.58 -3.68
CA ASN A 193 -6.15 -20.69 -2.74
C ASN A 193 -4.80 -21.41 -2.87
N GLU A 194 -4.23 -21.49 -4.07
CA GLU A 194 -2.88 -22.05 -4.28
C GLU A 194 -1.77 -21.21 -3.63
N LEU A 195 -2.04 -19.92 -3.37
CA LEU A 195 -1.10 -18.99 -2.74
C LEU A 195 -1.17 -18.98 -1.20
N ASN A 196 -2.19 -19.57 -0.59
CA ASN A 196 -2.38 -19.62 0.88
C ASN A 196 -1.84 -20.91 1.50
#